data_AF-A0A4Y2ATL2-F1
#
_entry.id   AF-A0A4Y2ATL2-F1
#
_cell.length_a   1.000
_cell.length_b   1.000
_cell.length_c   1.000
_cell.angle_alpha   90.00
_cell.angle_beta   90.00
_cell.angle_gamma   90.00
#
_symmetry.space_group_name_H-M   'P 1'
#
loop_
_entity.id
_entity.type
_entity.pdbx_description
1 polymer ?
#
loop_
_entity_poly.entity_id
_entity_poly.type
_entity_poly.pdbx_seq_one_letter_code
_entity_poly.pdbx_strand_id
1 'polypeptide(L)'
;MAMTKKGNEQEKVHSIRDIQRSIGEMKDILLAVYASIGCDTVSAIYRKGKIVPSKKFQANKELHTKLLRFNDPNADPNAVADAGKNFLLSMFGSRNNDNLETLHHQCYWQRIPKQPVHSKFKLAVLLPPTHTLAAAKQHSCRAYH
;
A
#
# COMPACT_ATOMS: atom_id res chain seq x y z
N MET A 1 39.61 -29.94 0.25
CA MET A 1 38.27 -29.37 0.54
C MET A 1 37.82 -28.63 -0.71
N ALA A 2 36.84 -29.16 -1.44
CA ALA A 2 36.48 -28.68 -2.76
C ALA A 2 35.67 -27.37 -2.67
N MET A 3 36.16 -26.30 -3.31
CA MET A 3 35.39 -25.08 -3.49
C MET A 3 34.28 -25.33 -4.50
N THR A 4 33.03 -25.27 -4.04
CA THR A 4 31.84 -25.34 -4.89
C THR A 4 31.80 -24.13 -5.82
N LYS A 5 31.74 -24.39 -7.13
CA LYS A 5 31.59 -23.37 -8.19
C LYS A 5 30.30 -22.58 -7.96
N LYS A 6 30.44 -21.30 -7.60
CA LYS A 6 29.33 -20.34 -7.50
C LYS A 6 28.89 -19.97 -8.93
N GLY A 7 27.58 -20.03 -9.19
CA GLY A 7 26.99 -19.66 -10.47
C GLY A 7 27.34 -18.24 -10.90
N ASN A 8 27.22 -17.99 -12.20
CA ASN A 8 27.60 -16.75 -12.90
C ASN A 8 26.66 -15.56 -12.58
N GLU A 9 26.39 -15.30 -11.29
CA GLU A 9 25.70 -14.09 -10.85
C GLU A 9 26.75 -13.03 -10.52
N GLN A 10 26.82 -11.99 -11.36
CA GLN A 10 27.65 -10.82 -11.05
C GLN A 10 27.09 -10.12 -9.82
N GLU A 11 27.99 -9.79 -8.88
CA GLU A 11 27.64 -9.03 -7.69
C GLU A 11 27.13 -7.65 -8.09
N LYS A 12 25.85 -7.39 -7.81
CA LYS A 12 25.18 -6.15 -8.18
C LYS A 12 25.18 -5.19 -7.00
N VAL A 13 26.04 -4.19 -7.06
CA VAL A 13 26.11 -3.12 -6.04
C VAL A 13 25.19 -1.97 -6.45
N HIS A 14 24.36 -1.52 -5.51
CA HIS A 14 23.43 -0.42 -5.71
C HIS A 14 23.79 0.78 -4.82
N SER A 15 23.97 1.95 -5.43
CA SER A 15 24.18 3.20 -4.71
C SER A 15 22.84 3.76 -4.22
N ILE A 16 22.67 3.82 -2.90
CA ILE A 16 21.46 4.38 -2.27
C ILE A 16 21.28 5.85 -2.69
N ARG A 17 22.38 6.60 -2.83
CA ARG A 17 22.34 8.02 -3.22
C ARG A 17 21.79 8.20 -4.63
N ASP A 18 22.17 7.33 -5.56
CA ASP A 18 21.68 7.41 -6.94
C ASP A 18 20.22 6.97 -7.05
N ILE A 19 19.83 5.97 -6.25
CA ILE A 19 18.43 5.57 -6.10
C ILE A 19 17.61 6.74 -5.56
N GLN A 20 18.01 7.36 -4.46
CA GLN A 20 17.33 8.53 -3.89
C GLN A 20 17.22 9.69 -4.88
N ARG A 21 18.28 9.95 -5.66
CA ARG A 21 18.27 10.98 -6.72
C ARG A 21 17.27 10.65 -7.82
N SER A 22 17.19 9.40 -8.25
CA SER A 22 16.24 8.97 -9.29
C SER A 22 14.78 8.98 -8.83
N ILE A 23 14.53 8.74 -7.55
CA ILE A 23 13.19 8.67 -6.95
C ILE A 23 12.64 10.08 -6.65
N GLY A 24 13.51 11.06 -6.39
CA GLY A 24 13.11 12.45 -6.16
C GLY A 24 12.24 12.63 -4.91
N GLU A 25 11.13 13.35 -5.04
CA GLU A 25 10.19 13.66 -3.93
C GLU A 25 9.52 12.41 -3.34
N MET A 26 9.49 11.28 -4.07
CA MET A 26 8.95 10.03 -3.52
C MET A 26 9.82 9.46 -2.40
N LYS A 27 11.08 9.89 -2.26
CA LYS A 27 11.98 9.39 -1.21
C LYS A 27 11.39 9.61 0.18
N ASP A 28 10.67 10.71 0.37
CA ASP A 28 10.17 11.12 1.67
C ASP A 28 9.00 10.22 2.09
N ILE A 29 8.17 9.77 1.15
CA ILE A 29 7.04 8.87 1.45
C ILE A 29 7.38 7.38 1.23
N LEU A 30 8.59 7.06 0.77
CA LEU A 30 8.97 5.72 0.32
C LEU A 30 8.76 4.66 1.42
N LEU A 31 9.13 4.98 2.66
CA LEU A 31 8.99 4.08 3.80
C LEU A 31 7.52 3.84 4.15
N ALA A 32 6.72 4.90 4.22
CA ALA A 32 5.28 4.82 4.45
C ALA A 32 4.60 3.94 3.39
N VAL A 33 4.99 4.10 2.13
CA VAL A 33 4.50 3.32 1.01
C VAL A 33 4.94 1.86 1.11
N TYR A 34 6.22 1.61 1.39
CA TYR A 34 6.77 0.27 1.52
C TYR A 34 6.06 -0.52 2.65
N ALA A 35 5.95 0.10 3.83
CA ALA A 35 5.26 -0.49 4.97
C ALA A 35 3.77 -0.73 4.68
N SER A 36 3.11 0.21 3.99
CA SER A 36 1.68 0.11 3.70
C SER A 36 1.34 -0.94 2.62
N ILE A 37 2.19 -1.16 1.62
CA ILE A 37 1.98 -2.16 0.56
C ILE A 37 2.29 -3.57 1.06
N GLY A 38 3.07 -3.69 2.12
CA GLY A 38 3.47 -4.94 2.73
C GLY A 38 4.99 -5.04 2.84
N CYS A 39 5.47 -4.94 4.07
CA CYS A 39 6.85 -5.22 4.47
C CYS A 39 6.90 -6.51 5.31
N ASP A 40 8.05 -6.85 5.86
CA ASP A 40 8.20 -8.06 6.69
C ASP A 40 7.28 -8.06 7.92
N THR A 41 6.89 -6.88 8.41
CA THR A 41 6.08 -6.71 9.63
C THR A 41 4.61 -6.34 9.36
N VAL A 42 4.23 -6.03 8.11
CA VAL A 42 2.89 -5.58 7.75
C VAL A 42 2.38 -6.37 6.53
N SER A 43 1.18 -6.94 6.63
CA SER A 43 0.60 -7.75 5.55
C SER A 43 0.40 -6.95 4.27
N ALA A 44 0.65 -7.57 3.12
CA ALA A 44 0.48 -6.88 1.84
C ALA A 44 -0.98 -6.62 1.49
N ILE A 45 -1.24 -5.52 0.76
CA ILE A 45 -2.60 -5.22 0.30
C ILE A 45 -3.01 -6.22 -0.79
N TYR A 46 -4.11 -6.94 -0.56
CA TYR A 46 -4.61 -7.97 -1.47
C TYR A 46 -4.73 -7.47 -2.92
N ARG A 47 -4.07 -8.18 -3.85
CA ARG A 47 -4.02 -7.86 -5.30
C ARG A 47 -3.53 -6.45 -5.65
N LYS A 48 -2.84 -5.75 -4.75
CA LYS A 48 -2.15 -4.50 -5.05
C LYS A 48 -0.64 -4.76 -5.04
N GLY A 49 -0.09 -5.01 -6.23
CA GLY A 49 1.37 -5.11 -6.40
C GLY A 49 2.05 -3.75 -6.24
N LYS A 50 3.38 -3.75 -6.07
CA LYS A 50 4.18 -2.55 -5.75
C LYS A 50 4.12 -1.43 -6.80
N ILE A 51 3.89 -1.77 -8.08
CA ILE A 51 3.90 -0.82 -9.20
C ILE A 51 2.72 0.16 -9.17
N VAL A 52 1.52 -0.33 -8.85
CA VAL A 52 0.28 0.47 -8.89
C VAL A 52 0.30 1.62 -7.88
N PRO A 53 0.67 1.38 -6.60
CA PRO A 53 0.88 2.43 -5.62
C PRO A 53 1.91 3.45 -6.09
N SER A 54 3.11 3.03 -6.52
CA SER A 54 4.18 3.95 -6.94
C SER A 54 3.73 4.92 -8.04
N LYS A 55 3.01 4.43 -9.06
CA LYS A 55 2.45 5.29 -10.11
C LYS A 55 1.40 6.27 -9.59
N LYS A 56 0.53 5.81 -8.67
CA LYS A 56 -0.51 6.67 -8.07
C LYS A 56 0.09 7.79 -7.22
N PHE A 57 1.21 7.55 -6.53
CA PHE A 57 1.88 8.57 -5.74
C PHE A 57 2.58 9.63 -6.59
N GLN A 58 3.22 9.22 -7.68
CA GLN A 58 3.79 10.19 -8.63
C GLN A 58 2.71 11.11 -9.22
N ALA A 59 1.49 10.60 -9.43
CA ALA A 59 0.40 11.35 -10.03
C ALA A 59 -0.42 12.20 -9.03
N ASN A 60 -0.44 11.86 -7.74
CA ASN A 60 -1.31 12.49 -6.75
C ASN A 60 -0.51 13.20 -5.64
N LYS A 61 -0.28 14.50 -5.81
CA LYS A 61 0.41 15.36 -4.84
C LYS A 61 -0.33 15.49 -3.50
N GLU A 62 -1.67 15.49 -3.53
CA GLU A 62 -2.48 15.57 -2.31
C GLU A 62 -2.26 14.33 -1.43
N LEU A 63 -2.20 13.16 -2.05
CA LEU A 63 -1.90 11.91 -1.36
C LEU A 63 -0.47 11.88 -0.81
N HIS A 64 0.49 12.46 -1.56
CA HIS A 64 1.87 12.61 -1.08
C HIS A 64 1.92 13.43 0.22
N THR A 65 1.29 14.61 0.24
CA THR A 65 1.23 15.46 1.43
C THR A 65 0.59 14.75 2.63
N LYS A 66 -0.50 14.00 2.42
CA LYS A 66 -1.14 13.22 3.48
C LYS A 66 -0.21 12.12 4.03
N LEU A 67 0.57 11.46 3.18
CA LEU A 67 1.49 10.41 3.60
C LEU A 67 2.74 10.92 4.32
N LEU A 68 3.13 12.19 4.15
CA LEU A 68 4.21 12.78 4.96
C LEU A 68 3.92 12.70 6.46
N ARG A 69 2.65 12.55 6.86
CA ARG A 69 2.26 12.35 8.26
C ARG A 69 2.87 11.09 8.90
N PHE A 70 3.21 10.08 8.09
CA PHE A 70 3.91 8.89 8.58
C PHE A 70 5.37 9.15 9.00
N ASN A 71 5.95 10.30 8.62
CA ASN A 71 7.32 10.66 8.98
C ASN A 71 7.40 11.57 10.21
N ASP A 72 6.27 12.05 10.73
CA ASP A 72 6.23 12.90 11.91
C ASP A 72 6.18 11.98 13.14
N PRO A 73 7.24 11.86 13.96
CA PRO A 73 7.28 10.94 15.11
C PRO A 73 6.30 11.32 16.23
N ASN A 74 5.77 12.54 16.21
CA ASN A 74 4.78 13.02 17.15
C ASN A 74 3.36 13.06 16.54
N ALA A 75 3.16 12.39 15.39
CA ALA A 75 1.86 12.38 14.74
C ALA A 75 0.80 11.74 15.64
N ASP A 76 -0.35 12.41 15.75
CA ASP A 76 -1.51 11.83 16.39
C ASP A 76 -1.92 10.52 15.69
N PRO A 77 -2.18 9.42 16.43
CA PRO A 77 -2.56 8.14 15.84
C PRO A 77 -3.80 8.21 14.94
N ASN A 78 -4.74 9.13 15.18
CA ASN A 78 -5.89 9.31 14.30
C ASN A 78 -5.50 10.04 13.01
N ALA A 79 -4.56 10.98 13.06
CA ALA A 79 -4.01 11.61 11.86
C ALA A 79 -3.27 10.58 10.97
N VAL A 80 -2.52 9.65 11.55
CA VAL A 80 -1.89 8.53 10.82
C VAL A 80 -2.94 7.60 10.24
N ALA A 81 -3.99 7.28 11.01
CA ALA A 81 -5.11 6.47 10.54
C ALA A 81 -5.83 7.12 9.36
N ASP A 82 -6.04 8.45 9.40
CA ASP A 82 -6.65 9.20 8.32
C ASP A 82 -5.77 9.25 7.07
N ALA A 83 -4.46 9.42 7.22
CA ALA A 83 -3.52 9.34 6.11
C ALA A 83 -3.56 7.95 5.45
N GLY A 84 -3.56 6.88 6.24
CA GLY A 84 -3.67 5.51 5.75
C GLY A 84 -5.03 5.18 5.13
N LYS A 85 -6.12 5.74 5.66
CA LYS A 85 -7.47 5.67 5.05
C LYS A 85 -7.47 6.30 3.65
N ASN A 86 -6.93 7.51 3.52
CA ASN A 86 -6.81 8.20 2.23
C ASN A 86 -5.95 7.41 1.24
N PHE A 87 -4.87 6.79 1.71
CA PHE A 87 -4.06 5.88 0.90
C PHE A 87 -4.87 4.69 0.37
N LEU A 88 -5.63 4.00 1.23
CA LEU A 88 -6.48 2.88 0.83
C LEU A 88 -7.54 3.31 -0.19
N LEU A 89 -8.25 4.42 0.06
CA LEU A 89 -9.23 4.97 -0.87
C LEU A 89 -8.63 5.22 -2.26
N SER A 90 -7.46 5.85 -2.31
CA SER A 90 -6.73 6.06 -3.56
C SER A 90 -6.36 4.74 -4.23
N MET A 91 -5.90 3.72 -3.48
CA MET A 91 -5.52 2.42 -4.06
C MET A 91 -6.69 1.71 -4.75
N PHE A 92 -7.89 1.82 -4.22
CA PHE A 92 -9.09 1.19 -4.77
C PHE A 92 -9.87 2.08 -5.76
N GLY A 93 -9.42 3.32 -5.98
CA GLY A 93 -9.99 4.20 -7.01
C GLY A 93 -11.27 4.91 -6.58
N SER A 94 -11.48 5.06 -5.28
CA SER A 94 -12.54 5.92 -4.73
C SER A 94 -12.31 7.37 -5.14
N ARG A 95 -13.40 8.12 -5.38
CA ARG A 95 -13.34 9.59 -5.49
C ARG A 95 -13.17 10.14 -4.08
N ASN A 96 -12.45 11.26 -3.95
CA ASN A 96 -11.88 11.81 -2.70
C ASN A 96 -12.82 12.01 -1.47
N ASN A 97 -14.09 11.61 -1.53
CA ASN A 97 -15.08 11.77 -0.46
C ASN A 97 -15.81 10.48 -0.03
N ASP A 98 -15.47 9.29 -0.55
CA ASP A 98 -16.15 8.07 -0.09
C ASP A 98 -15.56 7.56 1.23
N ASN A 99 -16.43 7.10 2.14
CA ASN A 99 -15.99 6.35 3.30
C ASN A 99 -15.48 4.96 2.89
N LEU A 100 -14.59 4.38 3.69
CA LEU A 100 -14.04 3.04 3.41
C LEU A 100 -15.14 1.98 3.34
N GLU A 101 -16.20 2.15 4.11
CA GLU A 101 -17.41 1.32 4.10
C GLU A 101 -18.18 1.42 2.78
N THR A 102 -18.36 2.64 2.27
CA THR A 102 -19.02 2.89 0.98
C THR A 102 -18.25 2.24 -0.16
N LEU A 103 -16.92 2.43 -0.18
CA LEU A 103 -16.03 1.80 -1.16
C LEU A 103 -16.12 0.27 -1.09
N HIS A 104 -16.17 -0.28 0.12
CA HIS A 104 -16.32 -1.71 0.30
C HIS A 104 -17.65 -2.22 -0.27
N HIS A 105 -18.77 -1.57 0.05
CA HIS A 105 -20.08 -1.90 -0.49
C HIS A 105 -20.12 -1.78 -2.02
N GLN A 106 -19.51 -0.74 -2.59
CA GLN A 106 -19.37 -0.58 -4.05
C GLN A 106 -18.56 -1.72 -4.68
N CYS A 107 -17.41 -2.08 -4.09
CA CYS A 107 -16.59 -3.19 -4.58
C CYS A 107 -17.34 -4.52 -4.54
N TYR A 108 -18.14 -4.74 -3.48
CA TYR A 108 -19.00 -5.90 -3.34
C TYR A 108 -20.01 -5.98 -4.50
N TRP A 109 -20.82 -4.93 -4.67
CA TRP A 109 -21.86 -4.88 -5.71
C TRP A 109 -21.34 -4.93 -7.14
N GLN A 110 -20.14 -4.40 -7.40
CA GLN A 110 -19.55 -4.46 -8.74
C GLN A 110 -18.99 -5.85 -9.11
N ARG A 111 -18.65 -6.67 -8.10
CA ARG A 111 -17.96 -7.95 -8.32
C ARG A 111 -18.86 -9.16 -8.17
N ILE A 112 -19.88 -9.10 -7.31
CA ILE A 112 -20.87 -10.18 -7.14
C ILE A 112 -21.55 -10.56 -8.47
N PRO A 113 -22.08 -9.63 -9.28
CA PRO A 113 -22.80 -9.98 -10.51
C PRO A 113 -21.90 -10.55 -11.62
N LYS A 114 -20.58 -10.36 -11.50
CA LYS A 114 -19.59 -10.80 -12.50
C LYS A 114 -19.05 -12.20 -12.23
N GLN A 115 -19.54 -12.86 -11.19
CA GLN A 115 -19.09 -14.20 -10.79
C GLN A 115 -19.99 -15.28 -11.40
N PRO A 116 -19.42 -16.39 -11.91
CA PRO A 116 -20.22 -17.54 -12.31
C PRO A 116 -20.98 -18.13 -11.12
N VAL A 117 -22.23 -18.55 -11.33
CA VAL A 117 -23.12 -19.10 -10.29
C VAL A 117 -22.53 -20.33 -9.58
N HIS A 118 -21.66 -21.08 -10.26
CA HIS A 118 -21.02 -22.30 -9.73
C HIS A 118 -19.58 -22.08 -9.25
N SER A 119 -19.09 -20.83 -9.21
CA SER A 119 -17.72 -20.53 -8.77
C SER A 119 -17.62 -20.52 -7.24
N LYS A 120 -16.53 -21.06 -6.70
CA LYS A 120 -16.19 -20.87 -5.28
C LYS A 120 -15.90 -19.38 -5.07
N PHE A 121 -16.85 -18.68 -4.46
CA PHE A 121 -16.75 -17.26 -4.23
C PHE A 121 -15.58 -16.93 -3.31
N LYS A 122 -14.52 -16.35 -3.87
CA LYS A 122 -13.35 -15.92 -3.09
C LYS A 122 -13.66 -14.57 -2.46
N LEU A 123 -14.17 -14.55 -1.22
CA LEU A 123 -14.42 -13.31 -0.47
C LEU A 123 -13.20 -12.39 -0.44
N ALA A 124 -12.00 -12.96 -0.31
CA ALA A 124 -10.72 -12.23 -0.39
C ALA A 124 -10.61 -11.31 -1.62
N VAL A 125 -11.26 -11.67 -2.73
CA VAL A 125 -11.28 -10.87 -3.96
C VAL A 125 -12.12 -9.61 -3.83
N LEU A 126 -13.13 -9.54 -2.97
CA LEU A 126 -13.97 -8.34 -2.86
C LEU A 126 -13.34 -7.20 -2.07
N LEU A 127 -12.31 -7.52 -1.29
CA LEU A 127 -12.00 -6.78 -0.09
C LEU A 127 -10.84 -5.80 -0.33
N PRO A 128 -10.98 -4.51 0.00
CA PRO A 128 -9.88 -3.85 0.68
C PRO A 128 -9.52 -4.75 1.87
N PRO A 129 -8.27 -5.22 2.02
CA PRO A 129 -7.86 -6.14 3.09
C PRO A 129 -8.02 -5.56 4.51
N THR A 130 -8.61 -4.38 4.62
CA THR A 130 -8.90 -3.63 5.84
C THR A 130 -10.42 -3.42 5.93
N HIS A 131 -11.14 -4.49 6.27
CA HIS A 131 -12.61 -4.56 6.18
C HIS A 131 -13.38 -3.66 7.17
N THR A 132 -12.67 -2.93 8.04
CA THR A 132 -13.23 -1.96 8.98
C THR A 132 -12.28 -0.77 9.08
N LEU A 133 -12.82 0.40 9.43
CA LEU A 133 -12.02 1.57 9.81
C LEU A 133 -10.97 1.20 10.87
N ALA A 134 -11.31 0.28 11.79
CA ALA A 134 -10.40 -0.24 12.80
C ALA A 134 -9.24 -1.05 12.22
N ALA A 135 -9.48 -1.94 11.25
CA ALA A 135 -8.41 -2.69 10.59
C ALA A 135 -7.50 -1.78 9.75
N ALA A 136 -8.09 -0.80 9.05
CA ALA A 136 -7.32 0.21 8.31
C ALA A 136 -6.46 1.05 9.26
N LYS A 137 -7.03 1.47 10.39
CA LYS A 137 -6.32 2.18 11.46
C LYS A 137 -5.17 1.34 12.00
N GLN A 138 -5.42 0.08 12.38
CA GLN A 138 -4.39 -0.82 12.89
C GLN A 138 -3.27 -1.06 11.88
N HIS A 139 -3.60 -1.29 10.60
CA HIS A 139 -2.62 -1.44 9.52
C HIS A 139 -1.74 -0.19 9.38
N SER A 140 -2.38 0.99 9.42
CA SER A 140 -1.69 2.27 9.31
C SER A 140 -0.78 2.54 10.52
N CYS A 141 -1.27 2.28 11.74
CA CYS A 141 -0.47 2.43 12.95
C CYS A 141 0.68 1.42 13.02
N ARG A 142 0.55 0.23 12.43
CA ARG A 142 1.66 -0.73 12.34
C ARG A 142 2.70 -0.36 11.28
N ALA A 143 2.29 0.38 10.25
CA ALA A 143 3.17 0.91 9.22
C ALA A 143 3.88 2.21 9.64
N TYR A 144 3.49 2.77 10.78
CA TYR A 144 4.08 3.95 11.42
C TYR A 144 5.18 3.52 12.39
N HIS A 145 6.28 4.27 12.41
CA HIS A 145 7.51 3.97 13.14
C HIS A 145 7.94 5.15 14.00
#